data_AF-A0A7S0T5R1-F1
#
_entry.id   AF-A0A7S0T5R1-F1
#
_cell.length_a   1.000
_cell.length_b   1.000
_cell.length_c   1.000
_cell.angle_alpha   90.00
_cell.angle_beta   90.00
_cell.angle_gamma   90.00
#
_symmetry.space_group_name_H-M   'P 1'
#
loop_
_entity.id
_entity.type
_entity.pdbx_description
1 polymer ?
#
loop_
_entity_poly.entity_id
_entity_poly.type
_entity_poly.pdbx_seq_one_letter_code
_entity_poly.pdbx_strand_id
1 'polypeptide(L)'
;RVWKMSGLISRAPMAGCGMRRVLTRAMSAAANEEAGKESWRASSQGKSYGGLKDSDRIFTNIYGEMDTGLKGAMKRGDWYRTKDLVQKGRDWLIAGIKASGLRGRGGAGFPSGLKYSFMPKSNPDGRPNYLVINADESEPGTCKDRE
;
A
#
# COMPACT_ATOMS: atom_id res chain seq x y z
N ARG A 1 -17.53 -7.93 7.46
CA ARG A 1 -18.26 -6.92 6.66
C ARG A 1 -17.34 -6.50 5.53
N VAL A 2 -17.57 -7.02 4.32
CA VAL A 2 -16.84 -6.63 3.11
C VAL A 2 -17.52 -5.38 2.57
N TRP A 3 -16.79 -4.28 2.45
CA TRP A 3 -17.25 -3.11 1.71
C TRP A 3 -16.67 -3.19 0.29
N LYS A 4 -17.51 -3.56 -0.67
CA LYS A 4 -17.26 -3.37 -2.11
C LYS A 4 -18.03 -2.11 -2.49
N MET A 5 -17.32 -1.01 -2.73
CA MET A 5 -17.93 0.26 -3.11
C MET A 5 -18.09 0.25 -4.64
N SER A 6 -19.23 -0.26 -5.11
CA SER A 6 -19.65 -0.10 -6.51
C SER A 6 -20.23 1.29 -6.68
N GLY A 7 -19.61 2.10 -7.55
CA GLY A 7 -20.10 3.43 -7.89
C GLY A 7 -21.37 3.34 -8.74
N LEU A 8 -22.49 3.82 -8.20
CA LEU A 8 -23.67 4.18 -8.98
C LEU A 8 -23.74 5.72 -9.00
N ILE A 9 -23.43 6.32 -10.15
CA ILE A 9 -23.70 7.74 -10.39
C ILE A 9 -25.17 7.82 -10.81
N SER A 10 -26.06 8.09 -9.86
CA SER A 10 -27.42 8.54 -10.15
C SER A 10 -27.46 10.06 -10.09
N ARG A 11 -27.84 10.69 -11.21
CA ARG A 11 -28.14 12.13 -11.28
C ARG A 11 -29.43 12.38 -10.50
N ALA A 12 -29.35 13.17 -9.43
CA ALA A 12 -30.51 13.78 -8.78
C ALA A 12 -30.44 15.32 -8.91
N PRO A 13 -31.58 16.00 -9.06
CA PRO A 13 -31.64 17.41 -9.42
C PRO A 13 -31.28 18.32 -8.24
N MET A 14 -30.68 19.44 -8.60
CA MET A 14 -30.22 20.51 -7.72
C MET A 14 -31.42 21.23 -7.08
N ALA A 15 -31.49 21.22 -5.75
CA ALA A 15 -32.31 22.15 -4.97
C ALA A 15 -31.46 22.70 -3.81
N GLY A 16 -31.60 24.01 -3.59
CA GLY A 16 -30.64 24.88 -2.94
C GLY A 16 -30.42 24.67 -1.44
N CYS A 17 -29.35 25.30 -0.96
CA CYS A 17 -28.94 25.44 0.44
C CYS A 17 -28.08 24.30 1.02
N GLY A 18 -26.90 24.08 0.42
CA GLY A 18 -25.84 23.22 1.01
C GLY A 18 -24.48 23.26 0.29
N MET A 19 -24.39 23.93 -0.86
CA MET A 19 -23.25 23.82 -1.79
C MET A 19 -21.92 24.45 -1.31
N ARG A 20 -21.89 25.29 -0.28
CA ARG A 20 -20.64 26.00 0.11
C ARG A 20 -19.63 25.16 0.89
N ARG A 21 -20.03 24.07 1.56
CA ARG A 21 -19.12 23.20 2.33
C ARG A 21 -18.55 22.02 1.55
N VAL A 22 -19.22 21.58 0.49
CA VAL A 22 -18.79 20.42 -0.31
C VAL A 22 -17.80 20.84 -1.40
N LEU A 23 -17.97 22.02 -2.00
CA LEU A 23 -17.04 22.55 -3.01
C LEU A 23 -15.64 22.83 -2.42
N THR A 24 -15.58 23.39 -1.21
CA THR A 24 -14.31 23.74 -0.55
C THR A 24 -13.43 22.54 -0.24
N ARG A 25 -14.02 21.39 0.12
CA ARG A 25 -13.27 20.16 0.45
C ARG A 25 -12.73 19.44 -0.79
N ALA A 26 -13.47 19.48 -1.90
CA ALA A 26 -13.02 18.91 -3.18
C ALA A 26 -11.89 19.73 -3.80
N MET A 27 -11.98 21.07 -3.74
CA MET A 27 -10.92 21.96 -4.21
C MET A 27 -9.64 21.84 -3.36
N SER A 28 -9.77 21.66 -2.04
CA SER A 28 -8.61 21.45 -1.16
C SER A 28 -7.90 20.10 -1.38
N ALA A 29 -8.64 19.04 -1.75
CA ALA A 29 -8.04 17.75 -2.12
C ALA A 29 -7.33 17.81 -3.48
N ALA A 30 -7.94 18.45 -4.48
CA ALA A 30 -7.34 18.65 -5.79
C ALA A 30 -6.09 19.54 -5.73
N ALA A 31 -6.12 20.63 -4.95
CA ALA A 31 -4.96 21.49 -4.73
C ALA A 31 -3.80 20.76 -4.01
N ASN A 32 -4.10 19.88 -3.04
CA ASN A 32 -3.08 19.05 -2.39
C ASN A 32 -2.49 18.01 -3.36
N GLU A 33 -3.29 17.49 -4.28
CA GLU A 33 -2.83 16.55 -5.30
C GLU A 33 -1.97 17.24 -6.37
N GLU A 34 -2.31 18.46 -6.77
CA GLU A 34 -1.50 19.27 -7.69
C GLU A 34 -0.19 19.76 -7.05
N ALA A 35 -0.23 20.22 -5.80
CA ALA A 35 0.98 20.60 -5.06
C ALA A 35 1.96 19.42 -4.88
N GLY A 36 1.44 18.21 -4.63
CA GLY A 36 2.23 16.98 -4.64
C GLY A 36 2.79 16.63 -6.02
N LYS A 37 2.08 16.99 -7.09
CA LYS A 37 2.49 16.79 -8.49
C LYS A 37 3.59 17.75 -8.94
N GLU A 38 3.58 18.99 -8.48
CA GLU A 38 4.65 19.96 -8.76
C GLU A 38 5.92 19.64 -7.96
N SER A 39 5.77 19.28 -6.69
CA SER A 39 6.85 18.83 -5.81
C SER A 39 7.62 17.63 -6.40
N TRP A 40 6.93 16.60 -6.89
CA TRP A 40 7.65 15.45 -7.47
C TRP A 40 8.40 15.86 -8.74
N ARG A 41 7.78 16.66 -9.64
CA ARG A 41 8.40 17.10 -10.90
C ARG A 41 9.68 17.86 -10.63
N ALA A 42 9.63 18.83 -9.72
CA ALA A 42 10.81 19.57 -9.29
C ALA A 42 11.89 18.66 -8.68
N SER A 43 11.50 17.68 -7.85
CA SER A 43 12.44 16.74 -7.22
C SER A 43 13.06 15.71 -8.17
N SER A 44 12.49 15.54 -9.36
CA SER A 44 12.84 14.51 -10.34
C SER A 44 13.71 15.01 -11.50
N GLN A 45 13.87 16.33 -11.64
CA GLN A 45 14.75 16.89 -12.67
C GLN A 45 16.20 16.43 -12.45
N GLY A 46 16.79 15.81 -13.47
CA GLY A 46 18.17 15.31 -13.43
C GLY A 46 18.35 13.92 -12.80
N LYS A 47 17.29 13.23 -12.37
CA LYS A 47 17.38 11.84 -11.88
C LYS A 47 17.14 10.85 -13.01
N SER A 48 18.03 9.86 -13.13
CA SER A 48 17.81 8.67 -13.96
C SER A 48 17.23 7.56 -13.11
N TYR A 49 16.26 6.82 -13.64
CA TYR A 49 15.59 5.71 -12.98
C TYR A 49 15.89 4.40 -13.71
N GLY A 50 15.91 3.27 -12.98
CA GLY A 50 16.36 1.97 -13.49
C GLY A 50 17.73 1.58 -12.95
N GLY A 51 18.35 0.54 -13.52
CA GLY A 51 19.69 0.10 -13.11
C GLY A 51 19.78 -0.45 -11.68
N LEU A 52 18.71 -1.13 -11.22
CA LEU A 52 18.67 -1.73 -9.89
C LEU A 52 19.76 -2.80 -9.76
N LYS A 53 20.64 -2.67 -8.76
CA LYS A 53 21.68 -3.66 -8.48
C LYS A 53 21.05 -4.92 -7.91
N ASP A 54 21.70 -6.06 -8.12
CA ASP A 54 21.20 -7.33 -7.59
C ASP A 54 21.15 -7.37 -6.05
N SER A 55 22.05 -6.64 -5.39
CA SER A 55 22.03 -6.45 -3.93
C SER A 55 20.81 -5.67 -3.42
N ASP A 56 20.20 -4.86 -4.27
CA ASP A 56 19.08 -3.99 -3.92
C ASP A 56 17.73 -4.67 -4.24
N ARG A 57 17.76 -5.89 -4.79
CA ARG A 57 16.56 -6.69 -5.05
C ARG A 57 16.02 -7.28 -3.75
N ILE A 58 14.73 -7.09 -3.52
CA ILE A 58 14.03 -7.66 -2.36
C ILE A 58 13.71 -9.14 -2.61
N PHE A 59 13.30 -9.50 -3.83
CA PHE A 59 12.96 -10.87 -4.21
C PHE A 59 14.17 -11.53 -4.88
N THR A 60 15.02 -12.19 -4.08
CA THR A 60 16.32 -12.71 -4.53
C THR A 60 16.25 -14.11 -5.14
N ASN A 61 15.21 -14.91 -4.85
CA ASN A 61 15.04 -16.27 -5.40
C ASN A 61 13.85 -16.37 -6.37
N ILE A 62 13.61 -15.33 -7.16
CA ILE A 62 12.43 -15.25 -8.03
C ILE A 62 12.39 -16.36 -9.10
N TYR A 63 13.58 -16.84 -9.53
CA TYR A 63 13.70 -17.89 -10.54
C TYR A 63 13.77 -19.32 -9.96
N GLY A 64 13.71 -19.47 -8.62
CA GLY A 64 13.73 -20.79 -7.97
C GLY A 64 15.07 -21.55 -8.08
N GLU A 65 16.17 -20.87 -8.41
CA GLU A 65 17.50 -21.47 -8.53
C GLU A 65 18.09 -21.90 -7.17
N MET A 66 17.65 -21.26 -6.09
CA MET A 66 18.03 -21.60 -4.72
C MET A 66 16.94 -22.39 -4.00
N ASP A 67 17.32 -23.09 -2.92
CA ASP A 67 16.39 -23.82 -2.04
C ASP A 67 15.23 -22.93 -1.56
N THR A 68 14.00 -23.35 -1.86
CA THR A 68 12.76 -22.67 -1.44
C THR A 68 12.36 -23.01 -0.01
N GLY A 69 12.96 -24.05 0.58
CA GLY A 69 12.75 -24.44 1.95
C GLY A 69 13.26 -23.41 2.98
N LEU A 70 12.91 -23.64 4.25
CA LEU A 70 13.26 -22.74 5.35
C LEU A 70 14.77 -22.48 5.45
N LYS A 71 15.60 -23.50 5.20
CA LYS A 71 17.07 -23.38 5.27
C LYS A 71 17.59 -22.41 4.20
N GLY A 72 17.11 -22.51 2.96
CA GLY A 72 17.41 -21.57 1.89
C GLY A 72 16.92 -20.15 2.20
N ALA A 73 15.69 -20.01 2.69
CA ALA A 73 15.13 -18.72 3.08
C ALA A 73 15.96 -18.00 4.15
N MET A 74 16.35 -18.70 5.22
CA MET A 74 17.19 -18.13 6.28
C MET A 74 18.56 -17.66 5.76
N LYS A 75 19.15 -18.35 4.76
CA LYS A 75 20.42 -17.93 4.15
C LYS A 75 20.30 -16.63 3.35
N ARG A 76 19.13 -16.35 2.77
CA ARG A 76 18.84 -15.12 2.02
C ARG A 76 18.48 -13.93 2.92
N GLY A 77 18.38 -14.15 4.23
CA GLY A 77 17.98 -13.13 5.20
C GLY A 77 16.49 -13.09 5.50
N ASP A 78 15.69 -14.02 4.96
CA ASP A 78 14.31 -14.19 5.38
C ASP A 78 14.27 -14.64 6.85
N TRP A 79 13.21 -14.27 7.57
CA TRP A 79 13.07 -14.52 9.02
C TRP A 79 14.15 -13.88 9.92
N TYR A 80 15.02 -13.03 9.37
CA TYR A 80 16.04 -12.35 10.16
C TYR A 80 15.44 -11.35 11.15
N ARG A 81 15.71 -11.56 12.44
CA ARG A 81 15.32 -10.68 13.57
C ARG A 81 13.84 -10.28 13.57
N THR A 82 12.97 -11.14 13.06
CA THR A 82 11.51 -10.89 13.00
C THR A 82 10.90 -10.72 14.39
N LYS A 83 11.43 -11.43 15.40
CA LYS A 83 11.04 -11.26 16.80
C LYS A 83 11.20 -9.81 17.27
N ASP A 84 12.36 -9.20 16.99
CA ASP A 84 12.64 -7.81 17.38
C ASP A 84 11.68 -6.85 16.67
N LEU A 85 11.37 -7.10 15.40
CA LEU A 85 10.42 -6.30 14.62
C LEU A 85 9.00 -6.36 15.21
N VAL A 86 8.55 -7.53 15.62
CA VAL A 86 7.24 -7.70 16.27
C VAL A 86 7.20 -6.97 17.62
N GLN A 87 8.29 -7.05 18.39
CA GLN A 87 8.39 -6.42 19.71
C GLN A 87 8.41 -4.88 19.65
N LYS A 88 8.90 -4.27 18.58
CA LYS A 88 8.81 -2.81 18.37
C LYS A 88 7.36 -2.30 18.30
N GLY A 89 6.41 -3.19 18.05
CA GLY A 89 4.99 -2.90 18.14
C GLY A 89 4.40 -2.28 16.87
N ARG A 90 3.08 -2.28 16.84
CA ARG A 90 2.25 -1.94 15.67
C ARG A 90 2.52 -0.53 15.14
N ASP A 91 2.57 0.45 16.03
CA ASP A 91 2.64 1.86 15.64
C ASP A 91 4.00 2.19 15.00
N TRP A 92 5.08 1.59 15.49
CA TRP A 92 6.41 1.71 14.89
C TRP A 92 6.45 1.12 13.47
N LEU A 93 5.86 -0.07 13.27
CA LEU A 93 5.79 -0.73 11.97
C LEU A 93 4.97 0.09 10.95
N ILE A 94 3.79 0.58 11.36
CA ILE A 94 2.93 1.41 10.49
C ILE A 94 3.65 2.70 10.11
N ALA A 95 4.34 3.35 11.05
CA ALA A 95 5.12 4.55 10.77
C ALA A 95 6.25 4.28 9.76
N GLY A 96 6.98 3.17 9.92
CA GLY A 96 8.02 2.75 8.98
C GLY A 96 7.50 2.54 7.55
N ILE A 97 6.34 1.87 7.41
CA ILE A 97 5.72 1.63 6.09
C ILE A 97 5.19 2.93 5.47
N LYS A 98 4.69 3.88 6.29
CA LYS A 98 4.30 5.20 5.81
C LYS A 98 5.51 6.00 5.32
N ALA A 99 6.60 5.98 6.08
CA ALA A 99 7.85 6.66 5.73
C ALA A 99 8.50 6.08 4.46
N SER A 100 8.37 4.78 4.22
CA SER A 100 8.90 4.14 3.01
C SER A 100 8.15 4.50 1.73
N GLY A 101 7.02 5.20 1.82
CA GLY A 101 6.20 5.58 0.67
C GLY A 101 5.58 4.40 -0.08
N LEU A 102 5.44 3.24 0.57
CA LEU A 102 4.94 2.03 -0.09
C LEU A 102 3.49 2.20 -0.54
N ARG A 103 3.26 1.93 -1.83
CA ARG A 103 1.93 1.88 -2.46
C ARG A 103 1.54 0.44 -2.77
N GLY A 104 0.24 0.16 -2.76
CA GLY A 104 -0.30 -1.17 -3.10
C GLY A 104 0.18 -1.66 -4.47
N ARG A 105 0.47 -2.97 -4.55
CA ARG A 105 1.06 -3.63 -5.73
C ARG A 105 0.05 -4.38 -6.63
N GLY A 106 -1.25 -4.30 -6.32
CA GLY A 106 -2.30 -4.64 -7.30
C GLY A 106 -2.48 -3.50 -8.30
N GLY A 107 -3.71 -3.10 -8.60
CA GLY A 107 -3.96 -1.96 -9.50
C GLY A 107 -4.26 -0.60 -8.83
N ALA A 108 -4.79 -0.60 -7.59
CA ALA A 108 -5.36 0.63 -6.99
C ALA A 108 -4.32 1.66 -6.51
N GLY A 109 -3.04 1.27 -6.37
CA GLY A 109 -1.96 2.18 -5.97
C GLY A 109 -2.13 2.89 -4.61
N PHE A 110 -3.05 2.41 -3.75
CA PHE A 110 -3.38 3.04 -2.47
C PHE A 110 -2.18 2.96 -1.49
N PRO A 111 -1.88 4.01 -0.71
CA PRO A 111 -0.76 3.97 0.24
C PRO A 111 -0.94 2.88 1.31
N SER A 112 -0.03 1.91 1.33
CA SER A 112 -0.15 0.70 2.16
C SER A 112 -0.13 1.03 3.65
N GLY A 113 0.77 1.92 4.08
CA GLY A 113 0.87 2.33 5.48
C GLY A 113 -0.40 3.06 5.99
N LEU A 114 -1.07 3.83 5.13
CA LEU A 114 -2.35 4.45 5.47
C LEU A 114 -3.45 3.40 5.59
N LYS A 115 -3.53 2.45 4.66
CA LYS A 115 -4.49 1.34 4.69
C LYS A 115 -4.41 0.55 5.98
N TYR A 116 -3.19 0.21 6.42
CA TYR A 116 -2.97 -0.56 7.64
C TYR A 116 -3.35 0.23 8.90
N SER A 117 -3.27 1.56 8.87
CA SER A 117 -3.66 2.40 10.01
C SER A 117 -5.16 2.48 10.27
N PHE A 118 -6.00 2.06 9.31
CA PHE A 118 -7.45 2.00 9.52
C PHE A 118 -7.88 0.83 10.42
N MET A 119 -6.98 -0.11 10.71
CA MET A 119 -7.31 -1.20 11.62
C MET A 119 -7.47 -0.67 13.07
N PRO A 120 -8.62 -0.93 13.71
CA PRO A 120 -8.90 -0.48 15.07
C PRO A 120 -7.82 -0.98 16.05
N LYS A 121 -7.41 -0.12 16.98
CA LYS A 121 -6.43 -0.44 18.05
C LYS A 121 -7.02 -1.36 19.10
N SER A 122 -8.24 -1.04 19.50
CA SER A 122 -9.08 -1.83 20.39
C SER A 122 -10.31 -2.27 19.62
N ASN A 123 -10.72 -3.52 19.81
CA ASN A 123 -11.97 -4.02 19.27
C ASN A 123 -13.01 -3.96 20.38
N PRO A 124 -13.85 -2.90 20.44
CA PRO A 124 -14.90 -2.79 21.45
C PRO A 124 -15.90 -3.95 21.36
N ASP A 125 -16.09 -4.50 20.16
CA ASP A 125 -17.01 -5.61 19.88
C ASP A 125 -16.40 -6.99 20.22
N GLY A 126 -15.16 -7.06 20.73
CA GLY A 126 -14.48 -8.32 21.07
C GLY A 126 -14.15 -9.24 19.88
N ARG A 127 -14.44 -8.83 18.65
CA ARG A 127 -14.23 -9.64 17.45
C ARG A 127 -12.74 -9.75 17.13
N PRO A 128 -12.25 -10.86 16.57
CA PRO A 128 -10.88 -10.94 16.07
C PRO A 128 -10.69 -10.09 14.80
N ASN A 129 -9.48 -9.57 14.62
CA ASN A 129 -9.04 -8.92 13.39
C ASN A 129 -8.38 -9.95 12.48
N TYR A 130 -8.67 -9.88 11.18
CA TYR A 130 -8.12 -10.80 10.19
C TYR A 130 -7.27 -10.06 9.17
N LEU A 131 -6.18 -10.70 8.76
CA LEU A 131 -5.38 -10.32 7.61
C LEU A 131 -5.68 -11.32 6.49
N VAL A 132 -6.18 -10.83 5.36
CA VAL A 132 -6.36 -11.63 4.15
C VAL A 132 -5.29 -11.19 3.16
N ILE A 133 -4.40 -12.12 2.81
CA ILE A 133 -3.41 -11.91 1.76
C ILE A 133 -4.09 -12.30 0.45
N ASN A 134 -4.18 -11.34 -0.48
CA ASN A 134 -4.73 -11.64 -1.79
C ASN A 134 -3.64 -12.32 -2.62
N ALA A 135 -3.87 -13.57 -2.98
CA ALA A 135 -3.01 -14.36 -3.88
C ALA A 135 -3.75 -14.73 -5.19
N ASP A 136 -4.94 -14.16 -5.41
CA ASP A 136 -5.64 -14.29 -6.69
C ASP A 136 -5.04 -13.30 -7.69
N GLU A 137 -4.45 -13.85 -8.75
CA GLU A 137 -3.79 -13.12 -9.84
C GLU A 137 -4.51 -13.41 -11.17
N SER A 138 -5.83 -13.25 -11.17
CA SER A 138 -6.68 -13.48 -12.35
C SER A 138 -6.63 -12.33 -13.39
N GLU A 139 -5.78 -11.31 -13.19
CA GLU A 139 -5.62 -10.22 -14.15
C GLU A 139 -4.77 -10.67 -15.36
N PRO A 140 -5.28 -10.58 -16.60
CA PRO A 140 -4.58 -11.09 -17.77
C PRO A 140 -3.24 -10.38 -17.96
N GLY A 141 -2.15 -11.15 -18.06
CA GLY A 141 -0.79 -10.65 -18.20
C GLY A 141 -0.05 -10.40 -16.88
N THR A 142 -0.67 -10.70 -15.73
CA THR A 142 -0.04 -10.55 -14.41
C THR A 142 0.43 -11.93 -13.92
N CYS A 143 1.73 -12.07 -13.60
CA CYS A 143 2.33 -13.32 -13.12
C CYS A 143 3.33 -13.11 -11.97
N LYS A 144 3.31 -11.93 -11.35
CA LYS A 144 4.25 -11.52 -10.31
C LYS A 144 3.93 -12.13 -8.93
N ASP A 145 2.70 -12.59 -8.72
CA ASP A 145 2.28 -13.23 -7.46
C ASP A 145 2.42 -14.77 -7.55
N ARG A 146 2.65 -15.31 -8.76
CA ARG A 146 2.90 -16.74 -9.02
C ARG A 146 4.34 -17.18 -8.69
N GLU A 147 5.31 -16.28 -8.81
CA GLU A 147 6.75 -16.53 -8.59
C GLU A 147 7.12 -16.57 -7.10
#